data_AF-A0A7K3GCF0-F1
#
_entry.id   AF-A0A7K3GCF0-F1
#
_cell.length_a   1.000
_cell.length_b   1.000
_cell.length_c   1.000
_cell.angle_alpha   90.00
_cell.angle_beta   90.00
_cell.angle_gamma   90.00
#
_symmetry.space_group_name_H-M   'P 1'
#
loop_
_entity.id
_entity.type
_entity.pdbx_description
1 polymer ?
#
loop_
_entity_poly.entity_id
_entity_poly.type
_entity_poly.pdbx_seq_one_letter_code
_entity_poly.pdbx_strand_id
1 'polypeptide(L)'
;MTTLDTYETRCEQLFLAGGNAAVRRAAQEGLDALGPQPDLYCWLALGHAAEDEDDHDDLAEEAFRAGLALDRDHLGLLAGYAELCLRADAFDHPGRADRAVALSRRLKELAPESAEADRLAAAERRARRGHWEDLRMAAVQGTIASGHTQEHARTLDADLAAGGDAVRAADPTDRAAAVRAATVEALAGPRNAPVRFLGRHRTVVWALSCCLALVTNQLLRQTGTVESLSLWGYLWLLPVLLVDRRFAAVRKEAEARYVTRLETELAAGHDRETPVRS
;
A
#
# COMPACT_ATOMS: atom_id res chain seq x y z
N MET A 1 18.11 -22.49 -17.85
CA MET A 1 18.59 -21.08 -17.87
C MET A 1 17.41 -20.26 -17.47
N THR A 2 17.55 -19.50 -16.40
CA THR A 2 16.53 -18.55 -15.96
C THR A 2 16.51 -17.35 -16.90
N THR A 3 15.32 -16.93 -17.28
CA THR A 3 15.12 -15.86 -18.26
C THR A 3 14.76 -14.57 -17.56
N LEU A 4 14.96 -13.45 -18.25
CA LEU A 4 14.51 -12.13 -17.80
C LEU A 4 13.00 -12.14 -17.47
N ASP A 5 12.20 -12.74 -18.36
CA ASP A 5 10.74 -12.91 -18.21
C ASP A 5 10.33 -13.58 -16.89
N THR A 6 11.11 -14.55 -16.40
CA THR A 6 10.87 -15.19 -15.10
C THR A 6 10.99 -14.19 -13.94
N TYR A 7 12.02 -13.34 -13.97
CA TYR A 7 12.23 -12.34 -12.92
C TYR A 7 11.22 -11.20 -13.02
N GLU A 8 10.88 -10.75 -14.23
CA GLU A 8 9.84 -9.74 -14.45
C GLU A 8 8.49 -10.21 -13.93
N THR A 9 8.07 -11.42 -14.31
CA THR A 9 6.81 -12.02 -13.83
C THR A 9 6.79 -12.13 -12.31
N ARG A 10 7.91 -12.53 -11.69
CA ARG A 10 8.03 -12.61 -10.22
C ARG A 10 7.93 -11.21 -9.59
N CYS A 11 8.59 -10.21 -10.14
CA CYS A 11 8.52 -8.83 -9.66
C CYS A 11 7.10 -8.27 -9.78
N GLU A 12 6.43 -8.49 -10.90
CA GLU A 12 5.05 -8.06 -11.13
C GLU A 12 4.09 -8.66 -10.09
N GLN A 13 4.14 -9.98 -9.88
CA GLN A 13 3.27 -10.66 -8.92
C GLN A 13 3.51 -10.17 -7.48
N LEU A 14 4.77 -9.96 -7.10
CA LEU A 14 5.13 -9.41 -5.79
C LEU A 14 4.67 -7.96 -5.65
N PHE A 15 4.78 -7.15 -6.71
CA PHE A 15 4.35 -5.75 -6.72
C PHE A 15 2.84 -5.63 -6.59
N LEU A 16 2.07 -6.42 -7.35
CA LEU A 16 0.61 -6.50 -7.24
C LEU A 16 0.16 -6.97 -5.85
N ALA A 17 0.94 -7.83 -5.19
CA ALA A 17 0.72 -8.25 -3.81
C ALA A 17 1.07 -7.17 -2.76
N GLY A 18 1.66 -6.04 -3.16
CA GLY A 18 2.15 -4.98 -2.27
C GLY A 18 3.46 -5.33 -1.55
N GLY A 19 4.20 -6.33 -2.04
CA GLY A 19 5.45 -6.81 -1.47
C GLY A 19 6.66 -6.03 -1.96
N ASN A 20 6.69 -4.71 -1.80
CA ASN A 20 7.73 -3.82 -2.33
C ASN A 20 9.16 -4.28 -1.97
N ALA A 21 9.40 -4.65 -0.71
CA ALA A 21 10.70 -5.20 -0.30
C ALA A 21 11.07 -6.52 -0.99
N ALA A 22 10.09 -7.37 -1.28
CA ALA A 22 10.31 -8.61 -2.02
C ALA A 22 10.55 -8.34 -3.51
N VAL A 23 9.89 -7.33 -4.11
CA VAL A 23 10.18 -6.86 -5.47
C VAL A 23 11.63 -6.42 -5.58
N ARG A 24 12.13 -5.61 -4.63
CA ARG A 24 13.52 -5.15 -4.61
C ARG A 24 14.51 -6.33 -4.56
N ARG A 25 14.25 -7.31 -3.70
CA ARG A 25 15.07 -8.54 -3.62
C ARG A 25 15.05 -9.32 -4.93
N ALA A 26 13.86 -9.59 -5.48
CA ALA A 26 13.72 -10.35 -6.72
C ALA A 26 14.38 -9.64 -7.92
N ALA A 27 14.23 -8.32 -8.02
CA ALA A 27 14.88 -7.52 -9.06
C ALA A 27 16.41 -7.53 -8.90
N GLN A 28 16.92 -7.38 -7.67
CA GLN A 28 18.36 -7.45 -7.39
C GLN A 28 18.93 -8.84 -7.69
N GLU A 29 18.25 -9.91 -7.29
CA GLU A 29 18.61 -11.29 -7.64
C GLU A 29 18.71 -11.48 -9.16
N GLY A 30 17.76 -10.92 -9.91
CA GLY A 30 17.80 -10.94 -11.38
C GLY A 30 18.98 -10.17 -11.96
N LEU A 31 19.29 -8.99 -11.42
CA LEU A 31 20.45 -8.19 -11.82
C LEU A 31 21.78 -8.92 -11.53
N ASP A 32 21.86 -9.59 -10.38
CA ASP A 32 23.05 -10.36 -9.97
C ASP A 32 23.24 -11.60 -10.88
N ALA A 33 22.14 -12.23 -11.30
CA ALA A 33 22.18 -13.46 -12.11
C ALA A 33 22.35 -13.19 -13.62
N LEU A 34 21.65 -12.19 -14.17
CA LEU A 34 21.56 -11.92 -15.60
C LEU A 34 22.39 -10.70 -16.03
N GLY A 35 22.96 -9.97 -15.08
CA GLY A 35 23.62 -8.70 -15.32
C GLY A 35 22.63 -7.53 -15.46
N PRO A 36 23.13 -6.35 -15.85
CA PRO A 36 22.32 -5.13 -15.93
C PRO A 36 21.24 -5.24 -17.01
N GLN A 37 19.97 -5.11 -16.62
CA GLN A 37 18.81 -5.12 -17.51
C GLN A 37 17.90 -3.92 -17.21
N PRO A 38 17.44 -3.15 -18.22
CA PRO A 38 16.56 -1.99 -18.02
C PRO A 38 15.28 -2.33 -17.25
N ASP A 39 14.60 -3.43 -17.59
CA ASP A 39 13.35 -3.86 -16.96
C ASP A 39 13.52 -4.21 -15.48
N LEU A 40 14.64 -4.85 -15.11
CA LEU A 40 14.93 -5.16 -13.70
C LEU A 40 15.28 -3.91 -12.90
N TYR A 41 15.97 -2.94 -13.50
CA TYR A 41 16.14 -1.62 -12.88
C TYR A 41 14.81 -0.89 -12.73
N CYS A 42 13.87 -1.05 -13.67
CA CYS A 42 12.52 -0.50 -13.56
C CYS A 42 11.79 -1.08 -12.35
N TRP A 43 11.79 -2.41 -12.19
CA TRP A 43 11.18 -3.07 -11.03
C TRP A 43 11.85 -2.70 -9.71
N LEU A 44 13.18 -2.60 -9.67
CA LEU A 44 13.91 -2.16 -8.48
C LEU A 44 13.52 -0.74 -8.09
N ALA A 45 13.46 0.18 -9.06
CA ALA A 45 13.08 1.57 -8.85
C ALA A 45 11.63 1.70 -8.38
N LEU A 46 10.68 0.98 -9.00
CA LEU A 46 9.28 0.93 -8.55
C LEU A 46 9.14 0.35 -7.14
N GLY A 47 9.93 -0.67 -6.81
CA GLY A 47 9.97 -1.24 -5.47
C GLY A 47 10.46 -0.25 -4.41
N HIS A 48 11.34 0.69 -4.75
CA HIS A 48 11.74 1.79 -3.87
C HIS A 48 10.68 2.90 -3.82
N ALA A 49 10.23 3.41 -4.97
CA ALA A 49 9.29 4.53 -5.06
C ALA A 49 7.90 4.26 -4.45
N ALA A 50 7.56 2.98 -4.25
CA ALA A 50 6.32 2.58 -3.59
C ALA A 50 6.40 2.66 -2.05
N GLU A 51 7.61 2.69 -1.48
CA GLU A 51 7.85 2.99 -0.06
C GLU A 51 8.00 4.51 0.03
N ASP A 52 6.98 5.20 0.52
CA ASP A 52 6.89 6.67 0.60
C ASP A 52 7.77 7.21 1.75
N GLU A 53 9.07 6.88 1.73
CA GLU A 53 10.09 7.30 2.70
C GLU A 53 11.26 7.99 1.94
N ASP A 54 11.75 9.13 2.43
CA ASP A 54 12.73 9.98 1.71
C ASP A 54 13.99 9.22 1.25
N ASP A 55 14.52 8.31 2.10
CA ASP A 55 15.70 7.49 1.76
C ASP A 55 15.42 6.55 0.57
N HIS A 56 14.16 6.15 0.37
CA HIS A 56 13.74 5.31 -0.75
C HIS A 56 13.55 6.08 -2.05
N ASP A 57 13.22 7.37 -2.01
CA ASP A 57 13.14 8.22 -3.21
C ASP A 57 14.50 8.37 -3.89
N ASP A 58 15.57 8.54 -3.12
CA ASP A 58 16.94 8.66 -3.65
C ASP A 58 17.41 7.35 -4.30
N LEU A 59 17.13 6.21 -3.66
CA LEU A 59 17.45 4.88 -4.21
C LEU A 59 16.61 4.56 -5.45
N ALA A 60 15.34 4.97 -5.48
CA ALA A 60 14.50 4.85 -6.67
C ALA A 60 15.07 5.68 -7.83
N GLU A 61 15.47 6.93 -7.56
CA GLU A 61 16.07 7.82 -8.55
C GLU A 61 17.40 7.24 -9.08
N GLU A 62 18.25 6.66 -8.23
CA GLU A 62 19.46 5.97 -8.66
C GLU A 62 19.16 4.79 -9.60
N ALA A 63 18.22 3.93 -9.23
CA ALA A 63 17.82 2.77 -10.04
C ALA A 63 17.20 3.20 -11.38
N PHE A 64 16.32 4.21 -11.41
CA PHE A 64 15.76 4.75 -12.65
C PHE A 64 16.86 5.27 -13.58
N ARG A 65 17.85 6.00 -13.05
CA ARG A 65 18.95 6.54 -13.85
C ARG A 65 19.88 5.44 -14.35
N ALA A 66 20.13 4.40 -13.56
CA ALA A 66 20.91 3.24 -13.98
C ALA A 66 20.21 2.51 -15.14
N GLY A 67 18.90 2.28 -15.05
CA GLY A 67 18.11 1.71 -16.14
C GLY A 67 18.12 2.57 -17.41
N LEU A 68 17.90 3.88 -17.28
CA LEU A 68 17.89 4.81 -18.43
C LEU A 68 19.27 4.99 -19.08
N ALA A 69 20.35 4.72 -18.36
CA ALA A 69 21.69 4.68 -18.93
C ALA A 69 21.89 3.47 -19.87
N LEU A 70 21.15 2.39 -19.66
CA LEU A 70 21.15 1.19 -20.52
C LEU A 70 20.17 1.35 -21.68
N ASP A 71 18.96 1.83 -21.40
CA ASP A 71 17.95 2.15 -22.41
C ASP A 71 17.25 3.48 -22.08
N ARG A 72 17.67 4.53 -22.79
CA ARG A 72 17.18 5.90 -22.62
C ARG A 72 15.71 6.08 -23.04
N ASP A 73 15.17 5.18 -23.85
CA ASP A 73 13.85 5.30 -24.48
C ASP A 73 12.84 4.31 -23.87
N HIS A 74 13.24 3.62 -22.80
CA HIS A 74 12.40 2.68 -22.07
C HIS A 74 11.20 3.36 -21.40
N LEU A 75 9.99 3.04 -21.87
CA LEU A 75 8.76 3.75 -21.48
C LEU A 75 8.46 3.65 -19.98
N GLY A 76 8.59 2.45 -19.39
CA GLY A 76 8.36 2.22 -17.96
C GLY A 76 9.27 3.05 -17.05
N LEU A 77 10.57 3.09 -17.36
CA LEU A 77 11.56 3.90 -16.65
C LEU A 77 11.30 5.40 -16.80
N LEU A 78 10.99 5.87 -18.01
CA LEU A 78 10.67 7.28 -18.25
C LEU A 78 9.43 7.72 -17.47
N ALA A 79 8.36 6.93 -17.51
CA ALA A 79 7.12 7.23 -16.81
C ALA A 79 7.28 7.15 -15.29
N GLY A 80 7.85 6.06 -14.77
CA GLY A 80 8.09 5.88 -13.35
C GLY A 80 8.97 6.98 -12.76
N TYR A 81 10.06 7.34 -13.46
CA TYR A 81 10.94 8.40 -12.98
C TYR A 81 10.28 9.78 -13.04
N ALA A 82 9.49 10.06 -14.09
CA ALA A 82 8.70 11.28 -14.15
C ALA A 82 7.67 11.37 -13.02
N GLU A 83 6.98 10.27 -12.70
CA GLU A 83 6.03 10.19 -11.58
C GLU A 83 6.71 10.44 -10.23
N LEU A 84 7.87 9.81 -9.97
CA LEU A 84 8.68 10.07 -8.79
C LEU A 84 9.03 11.56 -8.68
N CYS A 85 9.51 12.15 -9.78
CA CYS A 85 9.87 13.56 -9.83
C CYS A 85 8.69 14.51 -9.62
N LEU A 86 7.48 14.13 -10.04
CA LEU A 86 6.24 14.91 -9.82
C LEU A 86 5.72 14.84 -8.38
N ARG A 87 6.06 13.79 -7.64
CA ARG A 87 5.67 13.64 -6.23
C ARG A 87 6.53 14.48 -5.30
N ALA A 88 7.79 14.68 -5.64
CA ALA A 88 8.71 15.48 -4.84
C ALA A 88 8.21 16.94 -4.75
N ASP A 89 8.27 17.52 -3.55
CA ASP A 89 7.97 18.94 -3.40
C ASP A 89 8.99 19.77 -4.20
N ALA A 90 8.48 20.60 -5.12
CA ALA A 90 9.31 21.46 -5.96
C ALA A 90 10.08 22.51 -5.13
N PHE A 91 9.64 22.80 -3.90
CA PHE A 91 10.37 23.66 -2.98
C PHE A 91 11.65 22.99 -2.45
N ASP A 92 11.55 21.73 -2.04
CA ASP A 92 12.68 20.98 -1.46
C ASP A 92 13.60 20.39 -2.55
N HIS A 93 13.02 20.02 -3.71
CA HIS A 93 13.74 19.37 -4.81
C HIS A 93 13.45 20.01 -6.18
N PRO A 94 13.80 21.29 -6.40
CA PRO A 94 13.50 21.98 -7.66
C PRO A 94 14.07 21.28 -8.89
N GLY A 95 15.22 20.61 -8.76
CA GLY A 95 15.83 19.85 -9.85
C GLY A 95 15.01 18.64 -10.32
N ARG A 96 14.14 18.06 -9.47
CA ARG A 96 13.25 16.96 -9.84
C ARG A 96 12.11 17.46 -10.73
N ALA A 97 11.55 18.64 -10.44
CA ALA A 97 10.49 19.23 -11.25
C ALA A 97 10.91 19.44 -12.72
N ASP A 98 12.11 19.98 -12.96
CA ASP A 98 12.63 20.15 -14.33
C ASP A 98 12.84 18.80 -15.05
N ARG A 99 13.31 17.79 -14.32
CA ARG A 99 13.47 16.42 -14.85
C ARG A 99 12.13 15.80 -15.22
N ALA A 100 11.09 15.96 -14.39
CA ALA A 100 9.75 15.48 -14.72
C ALA A 100 9.25 16.02 -16.07
N VAL A 101 9.48 17.32 -16.34
CA VAL A 101 9.10 17.95 -17.62
C VAL A 101 9.86 17.33 -18.79
N ALA A 102 11.18 17.13 -18.65
CA ALA A 102 12.00 16.55 -19.70
C ALA A 102 11.62 15.10 -20.01
N LEU A 103 11.43 14.26 -18.97
CA LEU A 103 11.03 12.86 -19.08
C LEU A 103 9.62 12.73 -19.68
N SER A 104 8.67 13.55 -19.22
CA SER A 104 7.30 13.60 -19.76
C SER A 104 7.28 13.96 -21.24
N ARG A 105 8.07 14.97 -21.64
CA ARG A 105 8.20 15.35 -23.05
C ARG A 105 8.74 14.17 -23.87
N ARG A 106 9.81 13.53 -23.39
CA ARG A 106 10.42 12.39 -24.10
C ARG A 106 9.44 11.23 -24.26
N LEU A 107 8.70 10.89 -23.20
CA LEU A 107 7.69 9.82 -23.25
C LEU A 107 6.59 10.12 -24.28
N LYS A 108 6.07 11.36 -24.29
CA LYS A 108 5.02 11.79 -25.24
C LYS A 108 5.53 11.85 -26.69
N GLU A 109 6.80 12.16 -26.89
CA GLU A 109 7.42 12.10 -28.23
C GLU A 109 7.56 10.67 -28.74
N LEU A 110 7.91 9.72 -27.86
CA LEU A 110 8.13 8.32 -28.22
C LEU A 110 6.83 7.54 -28.40
N ALA A 111 5.89 7.69 -27.47
CA ALA A 111 4.70 6.85 -27.39
C ALA A 111 3.50 7.64 -26.80
N PRO A 112 2.91 8.59 -27.54
CA PRO A 112 1.88 9.49 -27.03
C PRO A 112 0.57 8.79 -26.61
N GLU A 113 0.29 7.61 -27.17
CA GLU A 113 -0.94 6.83 -26.91
C GLU A 113 -0.67 5.59 -26.03
N SER A 114 0.49 5.53 -25.35
CA SER A 114 0.82 4.40 -24.49
C SER A 114 0.13 4.47 -23.14
N ALA A 115 -0.03 3.32 -22.48
CA ALA A 115 -0.59 3.25 -21.13
C ALA A 115 0.26 4.04 -20.12
N GLU A 116 1.58 4.08 -20.32
CA GLU A 116 2.53 4.87 -19.52
C GLU A 116 2.30 6.37 -19.72
N ALA A 117 2.06 6.83 -20.96
CA ALA A 117 1.75 8.23 -21.24
C ALA A 117 0.43 8.65 -20.59
N ASP A 118 -0.60 7.79 -20.64
CA ASP A 118 -1.88 8.02 -19.98
C ASP A 118 -1.75 8.08 -18.45
N ARG A 119 -0.96 7.17 -17.87
CA ARG A 119 -0.67 7.13 -16.43
C ARG A 119 0.06 8.40 -16.00
N LEU A 120 1.11 8.79 -16.73
CA LEU A 120 1.85 10.01 -16.43
C LEU A 120 0.98 11.25 -16.58
N ALA A 121 0.11 11.32 -17.59
CA ALA A 121 -0.84 12.42 -17.73
C ALA A 121 -1.81 12.50 -16.54
N ALA A 122 -2.22 11.36 -15.97
CA ALA A 122 -3.01 11.33 -14.74
C ALA A 122 -2.21 11.82 -13.52
N ALA A 123 -0.93 11.48 -13.43
CA ALA A 123 -0.03 11.98 -12.39
C ALA A 123 0.22 13.49 -12.52
N GLU A 124 0.45 14.01 -13.73
CA GLU A 124 0.56 15.45 -13.99
C GLU A 124 -0.71 16.20 -13.60
N ARG A 125 -1.88 15.65 -13.93
CA ARG A 125 -3.17 16.23 -13.50
C ARG A 125 -3.26 16.28 -11.99
N ARG A 126 -2.83 15.23 -11.28
CA ARG A 126 -2.79 15.18 -9.82
C ARG A 126 -1.82 16.22 -9.25
N ALA A 127 -0.59 16.30 -9.75
CA ALA A 127 0.42 17.25 -9.28
C ALA A 127 0.01 18.71 -9.50
N ARG A 128 -0.82 18.99 -10.50
CA ARG A 128 -1.37 20.33 -10.77
C ARG A 128 -2.61 20.67 -9.94
N ARG A 129 -3.20 19.71 -9.21
CA ARG A 129 -4.34 20.00 -8.35
C ARG A 129 -3.88 20.88 -7.18
N GLY A 130 -4.71 21.85 -6.84
CA GLY A 130 -4.47 22.65 -5.65
C GLY A 130 -4.73 21.83 -4.39
N HIS A 131 -4.05 22.17 -3.29
CA HIS A 131 -4.23 21.54 -1.98
C HIS A 131 -5.70 21.35 -1.56
N TRP A 132 -6.57 22.31 -1.91
CA TRP A 132 -8.01 22.26 -1.61
C TRP A 132 -8.77 21.21 -2.42
N GLU A 133 -8.37 20.94 -3.66
CA GLU A 133 -8.95 19.87 -4.47
C GLU A 133 -8.48 18.49 -3.99
N ASP A 134 -7.24 18.39 -3.53
CA ASP A 134 -6.75 17.15 -2.92
C ASP A 134 -7.46 16.85 -1.60
N LEU A 135 -7.69 17.84 -0.73
CA LEU A 135 -8.50 17.67 0.48
C LEU A 135 -9.93 17.24 0.14
N ARG A 136 -10.55 17.82 -0.89
CA ARG A 136 -11.90 17.45 -1.33
C ARG A 136 -11.95 16.03 -1.88
N MET A 137 -10.97 15.63 -2.68
CA MET A 137 -10.88 14.28 -3.22
C MET A 137 -10.53 13.26 -2.13
N ALA A 138 -9.70 13.61 -1.16
CA ALA A 138 -9.43 12.79 0.02
C ALA A 138 -10.70 12.59 0.88
N ALA A 139 -11.55 13.61 1.02
CA ALA A 139 -12.83 13.47 1.72
C ALA A 139 -13.82 12.57 0.95
N VAL A 140 -13.89 12.70 -0.38
CA VAL A 140 -14.72 11.83 -1.24
C VAL A 140 -14.21 10.39 -1.20
N GLN A 141 -12.90 10.19 -1.36
CA GLN A 141 -12.27 8.87 -1.24
C GLN A 141 -12.42 8.30 0.17
N GLY A 142 -12.31 9.12 1.20
CA GLY A 142 -12.56 8.71 2.59
C GLY A 142 -14.00 8.23 2.80
N THR A 143 -14.98 8.84 2.13
CA THR A 143 -16.38 8.41 2.17
C THR A 143 -16.59 7.07 1.46
N ILE A 144 -16.00 6.90 0.27
CA ILE A 144 -16.05 5.65 -0.51
C ILE A 144 -15.29 4.53 0.22
N ALA A 145 -14.09 4.80 0.69
CA ALA A 145 -13.27 3.88 1.48
C ALA A 145 -13.95 3.52 2.79
N SER A 146 -14.67 4.44 3.43
CA SER A 146 -15.49 4.14 4.61
C SER A 146 -16.63 3.18 4.27
N GLY A 147 -17.27 3.34 3.11
CA GLY A 147 -18.28 2.42 2.59
C GLY A 147 -17.72 1.00 2.38
N HIS A 148 -16.60 0.87 1.67
CA HIS A 148 -15.92 -0.41 1.47
C HIS A 148 -15.39 -1.00 2.77
N THR A 149 -14.86 -0.18 3.69
CA THR A 149 -14.41 -0.63 5.02
C THR A 149 -15.59 -1.14 5.84
N GLN A 150 -16.76 -0.50 5.74
CA GLN A 150 -17.96 -0.94 6.43
C GLN A 150 -18.50 -2.24 5.84
N GLU A 151 -18.50 -2.39 4.52
CA GLU A 151 -18.86 -3.64 3.84
C GLU A 151 -17.90 -4.77 4.22
N HIS A 152 -16.59 -4.52 4.20
CA HIS A 152 -15.57 -5.48 4.59
C HIS A 152 -15.67 -5.86 6.08
N ALA A 153 -16.00 -4.91 6.96
CA ALA A 153 -16.26 -5.17 8.38
C ALA A 153 -17.54 -6.00 8.59
N ARG A 154 -18.61 -5.74 7.84
CA ARG A 154 -19.86 -6.52 7.91
C ARG A 154 -19.65 -7.95 7.45
N THR A 155 -18.95 -8.13 6.34
CA THR A 155 -18.69 -9.47 5.82
C THR A 155 -17.68 -10.18 6.75
N LEU A 156 -16.72 -9.49 7.39
CA LEU A 156 -15.82 -10.10 8.37
C LEU A 156 -16.58 -10.55 9.63
N ASP A 157 -17.57 -9.77 10.07
CA ASP A 157 -18.49 -10.16 11.16
C ASP A 157 -19.34 -11.37 10.77
N ALA A 158 -19.84 -11.43 9.54
CA ALA A 158 -20.58 -12.59 9.04
C ALA A 158 -19.73 -13.87 9.05
N ASP A 159 -18.46 -13.77 8.66
CA ASP A 159 -17.54 -14.91 8.66
C ASP A 159 -17.17 -15.38 10.07
N LEU A 160 -16.93 -14.43 10.97
CA LEU A 160 -16.69 -14.72 12.39
C LEU A 160 -17.92 -15.35 13.06
N ALA A 161 -19.13 -15.00 12.63
CA ALA A 161 -20.38 -15.60 13.08
C ALA A 161 -20.58 -17.02 12.52
N ALA A 162 -20.14 -17.27 11.29
CA ALA A 162 -20.19 -18.58 10.63
C ALA A 162 -19.06 -19.54 11.02
N GLY A 163 -18.24 -19.20 12.03
CA GLY A 163 -17.13 -20.05 12.50
C GLY A 163 -15.86 -20.00 11.64
N GLY A 164 -15.84 -19.18 10.58
CA GLY A 164 -14.69 -18.96 9.71
C GLY A 164 -14.42 -20.09 8.69
N ASP A 165 -15.23 -21.14 8.65
CA ASP A 165 -15.01 -22.30 7.78
C ASP A 165 -15.10 -21.95 6.29
N ALA A 166 -16.05 -21.09 5.91
CA ALA A 166 -16.22 -20.61 4.53
C ALA A 166 -15.03 -19.75 4.05
N VAL A 167 -14.38 -19.00 4.95
CA VAL A 167 -13.21 -18.18 4.62
C VAL A 167 -11.95 -19.03 4.55
N ARG A 168 -11.83 -20.08 5.38
CA ARG A 168 -10.71 -21.04 5.28
C ARG A 168 -10.77 -21.90 4.01
N ALA A 169 -11.94 -22.03 3.40
CA ALA A 169 -12.14 -22.69 2.11
C ALA A 169 -11.97 -21.76 0.89
N ALA A 170 -11.74 -20.46 1.10
CA ALA A 170 -11.55 -19.50 0.02
C ALA A 170 -10.19 -19.68 -0.66
N ASP A 171 -10.10 -19.23 -1.92
CA ASP A 171 -8.91 -19.37 -2.75
C ASP A 171 -7.69 -18.71 -2.07
N PRO A 172 -6.65 -19.48 -1.71
CA PRO A 172 -5.47 -18.94 -1.04
C PRO A 172 -4.61 -18.06 -1.96
N THR A 173 -4.85 -18.06 -3.28
CA THR A 173 -4.15 -17.20 -4.23
C THR A 173 -4.70 -15.77 -4.24
N ASP A 174 -5.97 -15.57 -3.88
CA ASP A 174 -6.53 -14.22 -3.70
C ASP A 174 -6.02 -13.61 -2.39
N ARG A 175 -5.22 -12.54 -2.51
CA ARG A 175 -4.71 -11.75 -1.38
C ARG A 175 -5.81 -11.34 -0.42
N ALA A 176 -6.96 -10.89 -0.94
CA ALA A 176 -8.05 -10.42 -0.09
C ALA A 176 -8.65 -11.57 0.73
N ALA A 177 -8.84 -12.74 0.12
CA ALA A 177 -9.31 -13.94 0.79
C ALA A 177 -8.30 -14.48 1.82
N ALA A 178 -7.01 -14.54 1.47
CA ALA A 178 -5.95 -15.03 2.35
C ALA A 178 -5.77 -14.16 3.60
N VAL A 179 -5.71 -12.83 3.43
CA VAL A 179 -5.61 -11.87 4.54
C VAL A 179 -6.83 -11.98 5.47
N ARG A 180 -8.01 -12.19 4.89
CA ARG A 180 -9.27 -12.33 5.61
C ARG A 180 -9.34 -13.63 6.40
N ALA A 181 -8.91 -14.76 5.82
CA ALA A 181 -8.80 -16.05 6.50
C ALA A 181 -7.87 -15.97 7.72
N ALA A 182 -6.67 -15.40 7.52
CA ALA A 182 -5.69 -15.22 8.59
C ALA A 182 -6.19 -14.25 9.68
N THR A 183 -6.93 -13.20 9.30
CA THR A 183 -7.54 -12.28 10.25
C THR A 183 -8.63 -12.96 11.08
N VAL A 184 -9.48 -13.77 10.46
CA VAL A 184 -10.52 -14.56 11.16
C VAL A 184 -9.88 -15.56 12.12
N GLU A 185 -8.84 -16.27 11.68
CA GLU A 185 -8.09 -17.21 12.53
C GLU A 185 -7.46 -16.52 13.75
N ALA A 186 -6.78 -15.39 13.53
CA ALA A 186 -6.14 -14.62 14.60
C ALA A 186 -7.16 -14.10 15.64
N LEU A 187 -8.41 -13.84 15.22
CA LEU A 187 -9.46 -13.29 16.07
C LEU A 187 -10.41 -14.34 16.64
N ALA A 188 -10.32 -15.61 16.24
CA ALA A 188 -11.22 -16.67 16.69
C ALA A 188 -11.06 -17.02 18.19
N GLY A 189 -9.90 -16.74 18.79
CA GLY A 189 -9.59 -17.11 20.17
C GLY A 189 -10.45 -16.40 21.25
N PRO A 190 -10.67 -17.04 22.42
CA PRO A 190 -11.54 -16.51 23.48
C PRO A 190 -11.04 -15.18 24.06
N ARG A 191 -9.73 -14.92 24.06
CA ARG A 191 -9.14 -13.65 24.50
C ARG A 191 -9.47 -12.47 23.59
N ASN A 192 -9.96 -12.72 22.37
CA ASN A 192 -10.35 -11.71 21.40
C ASN A 192 -11.87 -11.46 21.37
N ALA A 193 -12.64 -12.10 22.25
CA ALA A 193 -14.08 -11.86 22.41
C ALA A 193 -14.45 -10.36 22.60
N PRO A 194 -13.76 -9.56 23.44
CA PRO A 194 -14.09 -8.14 23.55
C PRO A 194 -13.76 -7.36 22.27
N VAL A 195 -12.67 -7.70 21.59
CA VAL A 195 -12.29 -7.09 20.30
C VAL A 195 -13.34 -7.39 19.22
N ARG A 196 -13.84 -8.63 19.18
CA ARG A 196 -14.95 -9.03 18.31
C ARG A 196 -16.25 -8.27 18.62
N PHE A 197 -16.59 -8.12 19.90
CA PHE A 197 -17.78 -7.38 20.31
C PHE A 197 -17.69 -5.90 19.92
N LEU A 198 -16.57 -5.23 20.19
CA LEU A 198 -16.36 -3.84 19.78
C LEU A 198 -16.32 -3.69 18.26
N GLY A 199 -15.72 -4.64 17.53
CA GLY A 199 -15.71 -4.67 16.07
C GLY A 199 -17.11 -4.80 15.47
N ARG A 200 -17.93 -5.70 16.02
CA ARG A 200 -19.33 -5.92 15.60
C ARG A 200 -20.19 -4.67 15.76
N HIS A 201 -19.99 -3.95 16.86
CA HIS A 201 -20.75 -2.73 17.15
C HIS A 201 -19.98 -1.46 16.82
N ARG A 202 -18.94 -1.52 15.96
CA ARG A 202 -17.97 -0.43 15.76
C ARG A 202 -18.61 0.92 15.49
N THR A 203 -19.60 1.01 14.61
CA THR A 203 -20.31 2.28 14.31
C THR A 203 -21.06 2.82 15.53
N VAL A 204 -21.73 1.95 16.28
CA VAL A 204 -22.48 2.32 17.49
C VAL A 204 -21.52 2.73 18.60
N VAL A 205 -20.42 2.00 18.80
CA VAL A 205 -19.39 2.32 19.79
C VAL A 205 -18.69 3.63 19.44
N TRP A 206 -18.36 3.88 18.17
CA TRP A 206 -17.81 5.17 17.71
C TRP A 206 -18.77 6.32 18.01
N ALA A 207 -20.05 6.17 17.65
CA ALA A 207 -21.06 7.20 17.89
C ALA A 207 -21.25 7.47 19.38
N LEU A 208 -21.34 6.41 20.20
CA LEU A 208 -21.46 6.53 21.66
C LEU A 208 -20.23 7.20 22.26
N SER A 209 -19.02 6.76 21.91
CA SER A 209 -17.78 7.36 22.40
C SER A 209 -17.65 8.83 22.02
N CYS A 210 -18.03 9.22 20.80
CA CYS A 210 -18.09 10.63 20.39
C CYS A 210 -19.11 11.42 21.22
N CYS A 211 -20.31 10.89 21.41
CA CYS A 211 -21.34 11.52 22.25
C CYS A 211 -20.85 11.69 23.69
N LEU A 212 -20.26 10.65 24.28
CA LEU A 212 -19.67 10.67 25.63
C LEU A 212 -18.54 11.69 25.74
N ALA A 213 -17.67 11.79 24.73
CA ALA A 213 -16.60 12.78 24.68
C ALA A 213 -17.16 14.21 24.67
N LEU A 214 -18.16 14.48 23.83
CA LEU A 214 -18.81 15.78 23.73
C LEU A 214 -19.54 16.16 25.02
N VAL A 215 -20.33 15.24 25.59
CA VAL A 215 -21.06 15.46 26.85
C VAL A 215 -20.10 15.69 28.00
N THR A 216 -19.03 14.90 28.11
CA THR A 216 -18.00 15.07 29.14
C THR A 216 -17.33 16.44 29.03
N ASN A 217 -16.94 16.85 27.82
CA ASN A 217 -16.33 18.15 27.59
C ASN A 217 -17.31 19.32 27.85
N GLN A 218 -18.60 19.15 27.53
CA GLN A 218 -19.61 20.15 27.81
C GLN A 218 -19.84 20.32 29.32
N LEU A 219 -19.91 19.21 30.08
CA LEU A 219 -20.05 19.23 31.53
C LEU A 219 -18.83 19.84 32.24
N LEU A 220 -17.62 19.53 31.78
CA LEU A 220 -16.38 20.10 32.32
C LEU A 220 -16.30 21.62 32.09
N ARG A 221 -16.77 22.10 30.94
CA ARG A 221 -16.86 23.55 30.67
C ARG A 221 -17.94 24.22 31.52
N GLN A 222 -19.11 23.61 31.66
CA GLN A 222 -20.22 24.18 32.44
C GLN A 222 -19.91 24.25 33.95
N THR A 223 -19.12 23.31 34.47
CA THR A 223 -18.71 23.28 35.88
C THR A 223 -17.50 24.17 36.19
N GLY A 224 -16.93 24.85 35.18
CA GLY A 224 -15.79 25.74 35.34
C GLY A 224 -14.48 25.03 35.71
N THR A 225 -14.42 23.71 35.60
CA THR A 225 -13.20 22.94 35.89
C THR A 225 -12.11 23.16 34.83
N VAL A 226 -12.50 23.50 33.61
CA VAL A 226 -11.57 23.75 32.50
C VAL A 226 -12.09 24.91 31.65
N GLU A 227 -11.26 25.91 31.39
CA GLU A 227 -11.62 27.07 30.55
C GLU A 227 -11.60 26.74 29.03
N SER A 228 -10.95 25.64 28.64
CA SER A 228 -10.75 25.20 27.25
C SER A 228 -11.17 23.75 27.00
N LEU A 229 -11.03 23.27 25.75
CA LEU A 229 -11.30 21.87 25.37
C LEU A 229 -10.42 20.91 26.19
N SER A 230 -11.07 20.02 26.94
CA SER A 230 -10.41 19.09 27.84
C SER A 230 -10.00 17.78 27.14
N LEU A 231 -8.80 17.30 27.47
CA LEU A 231 -8.30 15.98 27.06
C LEU A 231 -9.13 14.83 27.64
N TRP A 232 -9.83 15.05 28.75
CA TRP A 232 -10.57 14.02 29.47
C TRP A 232 -11.74 13.45 28.66
N GLY A 233 -12.41 14.26 27.82
CA GLY A 233 -13.46 13.77 26.93
C GLY A 233 -12.94 12.77 25.89
N TYR A 234 -11.69 12.93 25.43
CA TYR A 234 -11.10 12.06 24.42
C TYR A 234 -10.69 10.67 24.96
N LEU A 235 -10.63 10.48 26.28
CA LEU A 235 -10.37 9.16 26.87
C LEU A 235 -11.43 8.12 26.47
N TRP A 236 -12.66 8.56 26.19
CA TRP A 236 -13.73 7.69 25.70
C TRP A 236 -13.46 7.08 24.31
N LEU A 237 -12.52 7.65 23.54
CA LEU A 237 -12.10 7.10 22.24
C LEU A 237 -11.00 6.05 22.37
N LEU A 238 -10.30 5.96 23.50
CA LEU A 238 -9.16 5.04 23.66
C LEU A 238 -9.49 3.57 23.39
N PRO A 239 -10.60 3.00 23.89
CA PRO A 239 -10.93 1.59 23.62
C PRO A 239 -11.13 1.32 22.12
N VAL A 240 -11.72 2.28 21.40
CA VAL A 240 -11.98 2.18 19.96
C VAL A 240 -10.67 2.27 19.18
N LEU A 241 -9.81 3.21 19.53
CA LEU A 241 -8.50 3.37 18.90
C LEU A 241 -7.61 2.15 19.13
N LEU A 242 -7.62 1.56 20.33
CA LEU A 242 -6.86 0.34 20.65
C LEU A 242 -7.32 -0.85 19.79
N VAL A 243 -8.64 -1.02 19.65
CA VAL A 243 -9.22 -2.06 18.81
C VAL A 243 -8.84 -1.85 17.34
N ASP A 244 -9.01 -0.63 16.82
CA ASP A 244 -8.67 -0.31 15.43
C ASP A 244 -7.18 -0.54 15.15
N ARG A 245 -6.28 -0.16 16.08
CA ARG A 245 -4.85 -0.45 15.96
C ARG A 245 -4.56 -1.95 15.99
N ARG A 246 -5.28 -2.74 16.80
CA ARG A 246 -5.12 -4.19 16.85
C ARG A 246 -5.56 -4.85 15.54
N PHE A 247 -6.69 -4.45 14.98
CA PHE A 247 -7.14 -4.92 13.67
C PHE A 247 -6.13 -4.57 12.56
N ALA A 248 -5.63 -3.33 12.55
CA ALA A 248 -4.62 -2.89 11.60
C ALA A 248 -3.33 -3.71 11.72
N ALA A 249 -2.88 -4.00 12.95
CA ALA A 249 -1.70 -4.83 13.20
C ALA A 249 -1.88 -6.28 12.72
N VAL A 250 -3.02 -6.91 13.04
CA VAL A 250 -3.33 -8.28 12.61
C VAL A 250 -3.39 -8.36 11.08
N ARG A 251 -4.01 -7.38 10.43
CA ARG A 251 -4.07 -7.31 8.97
C ARG A 251 -2.68 -7.16 8.35
N LYS A 252 -1.86 -6.23 8.89
CA LYS A 252 -0.48 -6.02 8.42
C LYS A 252 0.36 -7.29 8.56
N GLU A 253 0.19 -8.02 9.66
CA GLU A 253 0.86 -9.30 9.88
C GLU A 253 0.40 -10.38 8.88
N ALA A 254 -0.91 -10.46 8.61
CA ALA A 254 -1.45 -11.38 7.62
C ALA A 254 -0.97 -11.07 6.19
N GLU A 255 -0.93 -9.79 5.81
CA GLU A 255 -0.37 -9.32 4.54
C GLU A 255 1.11 -9.70 4.40
N ALA A 256 1.91 -9.47 5.45
CA ALA A 256 3.31 -9.86 5.47
C ALA A 256 3.50 -11.37 5.28
N ARG A 257 2.73 -12.20 5.99
CA ARG A 257 2.79 -13.66 5.83
C ARG A 257 2.40 -14.11 4.43
N TYR A 258 1.39 -13.48 3.82
CA TYR A 258 0.99 -13.77 2.44
C TYR A 258 2.11 -13.46 1.45
N VAL A 259 2.73 -12.27 1.56
CA VAL A 259 3.86 -11.88 0.70
C VAL A 259 5.04 -12.82 0.89
N THR A 260 5.42 -13.16 2.13
CA THR A 260 6.50 -14.12 2.40
C THR A 260 6.20 -15.48 1.77
N ARG A 261 4.97 -15.97 1.89
CA ARG A 261 4.56 -17.24 1.28
C ARG A 261 4.68 -17.18 -0.25
N LEU A 262 4.12 -16.13 -0.86
CA LEU A 262 4.19 -15.92 -2.30
C LEU A 262 5.64 -15.86 -2.79
N GLU A 263 6.51 -15.13 -2.07
CA GLU A 263 7.94 -15.06 -2.35
C GLU A 263 8.59 -16.46 -2.33
N THR A 264 8.30 -17.28 -1.31
CA THR A 264 8.84 -18.65 -1.25
C THR A 264 8.30 -19.56 -2.34
N GLU A 265 7.02 -19.44 -2.71
CA GLU A 265 6.41 -20.24 -3.77
C GLU A 265 7.00 -19.89 -5.14
N LEU A 266 7.22 -18.60 -5.42
CA LEU A 266 7.83 -18.13 -6.66
C LEU A 266 9.32 -18.47 -6.74
N ALA A 267 10.06 -18.38 -5.63
CA ALA A 267 11.44 -18.84 -5.56
C ALA A 267 11.56 -20.37 -5.74
N ALA A 268 10.66 -21.16 -5.13
CA ALA A 268 10.68 -22.62 -5.30
C ALA A 268 10.24 -23.08 -6.71
N GLY A 269 9.37 -22.33 -7.38
CA GLY A 269 9.02 -22.55 -8.79
C GLY A 269 10.24 -22.37 -9.70
N HIS A 270 11.03 -21.33 -9.44
CA HIS A 270 12.28 -21.03 -10.14
C HIS A 270 13.34 -22.14 -10.02
N ASP A 271 13.50 -22.72 -8.83
CA ASP A 271 14.46 -23.81 -8.59
C ASP A 271 14.07 -25.13 -9.29
N ARG A 272 12.77 -25.39 -9.47
CA ARG A 272 12.29 -26.62 -10.14
C ARG A 272 12.49 -26.57 -11.66
N GLU A 273 12.49 -25.40 -12.26
CA GLU A 273 12.74 -25.21 -13.70
C GLU A 273 14.23 -25.23 -14.06
N THR A 274 15.12 -25.24 -13.05
CA THR A 274 16.57 -25.32 -13.20
C THR A 274 17.11 -26.65 -12.64
N PRO A 275 16.93 -27.80 -13.33
CA PRO A 275 17.60 -29.03 -12.90
C PRO A 275 19.11 -28.84 -12.99
N VAL A 276 19.78 -28.90 -11.83
CA VAL A 276 21.23 -28.93 -11.69
C VAL A 276 21.75 -30.12 -12.51
N ARG A 277 22.28 -29.85 -13.71
CA ARG A 277 23.09 -30.83 -14.44
C ARG A 277 24.42 -30.94 -13.69
N SER A 278 24.58 -32.07 -13.01
CA SER A 278 25.88 -32.57 -12.55
C SER A 278 26.69 -33.13 -13.71
#